data_AF-A0A923LPS3-F1
#
_entry.id   AF-A0A923LPS3-F1
#
_cell.length_a   1.000
_cell.length_b   1.000
_cell.length_c   1.000
_cell.angle_alpha   90.00
_cell.angle_beta   90.00
_cell.angle_gamma   90.00
#
_symmetry.space_group_name_H-M   'P 1'
#
loop_
_entity.id
_entity.type
_entity.pdbx_description
1 polymer ?
#
loop_
_entity_poly.entity_id
_entity_poly.type
_entity_poly.pdbx_seq_one_letter_code
_entity_poly.pdbx_strand_id
1 'polypeptide(L)'
;MSQEKLALTASMNPAFLGHLERGEKSPTVTTLEKITSALDISLGDLFSDDIHLEETDARSTNYNRIRMMLDELSDDDVDAISDIIMNIIRLKKNP
;
A
#
# COMPACT_ATOMS: atom_id res chain seq x y z
N MET A 1 -13.86 10.56 -2.43
CA MET A 1 -13.93 11.79 -1.60
C MET A 1 -13.39 12.94 -2.44
N SER A 2 -13.99 14.15 -2.43
CA SER A 2 -13.40 15.30 -3.14
C SER A 2 -12.30 15.96 -2.29
N GLN A 3 -11.41 16.74 -2.91
CA GLN A 3 -10.33 17.46 -2.23
C GLN A 3 -10.88 18.48 -1.22
N GLU A 4 -11.95 19.20 -1.57
CA GLU A 4 -12.62 20.14 -0.68
C GLU A 4 -13.24 19.43 0.53
N LYS A 5 -13.83 18.25 0.30
CA LYS A 5 -14.40 17.43 1.37
C LYS A 5 -13.31 16.91 2.30
N LEU A 6 -12.18 16.44 1.75
CA LEU A 6 -11.04 15.98 2.55
C LEU A 6 -10.44 17.14 3.37
N ALA A 7 -10.21 18.30 2.73
CA ALA A 7 -9.70 19.48 3.41
C ALA A 7 -10.62 19.93 4.54
N LEU A 8 -11.94 19.94 4.32
CA LEU A 8 -12.91 20.25 5.35
C LEU A 8 -12.84 19.26 6.53
N THR A 9 -12.84 17.96 6.26
CA THR A 9 -12.73 16.91 7.30
C THR A 9 -11.41 17.04 8.08
N ALA A 10 -10.30 17.32 7.40
CA ALA A 10 -8.99 17.51 8.01
C ALA A 10 -8.83 18.87 8.72
N SER A 11 -9.86 19.74 8.68
CA SER A 11 -9.79 21.13 9.16
C SER A 11 -8.63 21.91 8.54
N MET A 12 -8.47 21.77 7.22
CA MET A 12 -7.41 22.35 6.40
C MET A 12 -8.00 23.24 5.31
N ASN A 13 -7.20 24.21 4.84
CA ASN A 13 -7.55 24.99 3.67
C ASN A 13 -7.42 24.11 2.40
N PRO A 14 -8.44 24.07 1.51
CA PRO A 14 -8.38 23.27 0.28
C PRO A 14 -7.19 23.60 -0.62
N ALA A 15 -6.84 24.88 -0.75
CA ALA A 15 -5.66 25.29 -1.51
C ALA A 15 -4.38 24.75 -0.85
N PHE A 16 -4.27 24.79 0.48
CA PHE A 16 -3.11 24.22 1.19
C PHE A 16 -2.99 22.71 0.94
N LEU A 17 -4.08 21.96 1.05
CA LEU A 17 -4.10 20.54 0.70
C LEU A 17 -3.62 20.29 -0.74
N GLY A 18 -4.07 21.12 -1.69
CA GLY A 18 -3.59 21.03 -3.08
C GLY A 18 -2.11 21.32 -3.27
N HIS A 19 -1.52 22.25 -2.51
CA HIS A 19 -0.07 22.47 -2.55
C HIS A 19 0.69 21.24 -2.03
N LEU A 20 0.15 20.51 -1.04
CA LEU A 20 0.77 19.29 -0.52
C LEU A 20 0.72 18.16 -1.55
N GLU A 21 -0.44 17.93 -2.18
CA GLU A 21 -0.62 16.88 -3.20
C GLU A 21 0.28 17.08 -4.43
N ARG A 22 0.55 18.34 -4.81
CA ARG A 22 1.47 18.68 -5.91
C ARG A 22 2.95 18.73 -5.49
N GLY A 23 3.26 18.51 -4.21
CA GLY A 23 4.63 18.57 -3.70
C GLY A 23 5.21 19.99 -3.63
N GLU A 24 4.39 21.03 -3.72
CA GLU A 24 4.82 22.44 -3.66
C GLU A 24 5.16 22.87 -2.22
N LYS A 25 4.62 22.16 -1.22
CA LYS A 25 4.95 22.36 0.20
C LYS A 25 5.15 21.01 0.90
N SER A 26 6.12 20.98 1.82
CA SER A 26 6.33 19.82 2.69
C SER A 26 5.39 19.87 3.90
N PRO A 27 4.61 18.81 4.16
CA PRO A 27 3.77 18.74 5.36
C PRO A 27 4.60 18.48 6.62
N THR A 28 4.12 18.95 7.77
CA THR A 28 4.62 18.47 9.07
C THR A 28 4.00 17.12 9.41
N VAL A 29 4.56 16.38 10.37
CA VAL A 29 3.94 15.14 10.88
C VAL A 29 2.51 15.39 11.34
N THR A 30 2.26 16.48 12.08
CA THR A 30 0.90 16.87 12.51
C THR A 30 -0.04 17.17 11.34
N THR A 31 0.49 17.63 10.20
CA THR A 31 -0.31 17.83 8.99
C THR A 31 -0.68 16.49 8.37
N LEU A 32 0.26 15.54 8.31
CA LEU A 32 -0.01 14.18 7.85
C LEU A 32 -1.02 13.47 8.74
N GLU A 33 -0.92 13.58 10.06
CA GLU A 33 -1.88 13.00 11.01
C GLU A 33 -3.33 13.49 10.79
N LYS A 34 -3.50 14.77 10.46
CA LYS A 34 -4.82 15.33 10.11
C LYS A 34 -5.38 14.73 8.83
N ILE A 35 -4.53 14.56 7.82
CA ILE A 35 -4.90 13.99 6.53
C ILE A 35 -5.26 12.52 6.69
N THR A 36 -4.43 11.72 7.36
CA THR A 36 -4.67 10.29 7.57
C THR A 36 -5.89 10.04 8.45
N SER A 37 -6.09 10.83 9.50
CA SER A 37 -7.31 10.77 10.33
C SER A 37 -8.56 11.10 9.53
N ALA A 38 -8.50 12.07 8.60
CA ALA A 38 -9.63 12.40 7.73
C ALA A 38 -9.89 11.35 6.63
N LEU A 39 -8.88 10.55 6.29
CA LEU A 39 -8.96 9.42 5.37
C LEU A 39 -9.33 8.09 6.06
N ASP A 40 -9.41 8.08 7.40
CA ASP A 40 -9.62 6.87 8.21
C ASP A 40 -8.53 5.79 8.02
N ILE A 41 -7.28 6.25 7.93
CA ILE A 41 -6.09 5.38 7.84
C ILE A 41 -5.05 5.78 8.90
N SER A 42 -4.14 4.86 9.22
CA SER A 42 -2.99 5.17 10.08
C SER A 42 -1.89 5.90 9.30
N LEU A 43 -0.94 6.51 10.02
CA LEU A 43 0.25 7.05 9.39
C LEU A 43 1.13 5.93 8.78
N GLY A 44 1.09 4.72 9.35
CA GLY A 44 1.77 3.56 8.79
C GLY A 44 1.22 3.18 7.41
N ASP A 45 -0.10 3.22 7.24
CA ASP A 45 -0.77 2.94 5.96
C ASP A 45 -0.44 3.99 4.89
N LEU A 46 -0.15 5.24 5.29
CA LEU A 46 0.29 6.27 4.34
C LEU A 46 1.67 5.97 3.74
N PHE A 47 2.52 5.27 4.50
CA PHE A 47 3.89 4.92 4.12
C PHE A 47 4.07 3.43 3.83
N SER A 48 2.99 2.65 3.80
CA SER A 48 3.09 1.22 3.51
C SER A 48 3.35 1.05 2.01
N ASP A 49 4.34 0.21 1.68
CA ASP A 49 4.53 -0.28 0.31
C ASP A 49 3.38 -1.23 -0.10
N ASP A 50 2.58 -1.65 0.88
CA ASP A 50 1.31 -2.35 0.74
C ASP A 50 0.20 -1.37 0.32
N ILE A 51 0.38 -0.70 -0.82
CA ILE A 51 -0.77 -0.15 -1.53
C ILE A 51 -1.55 -1.36 -2.05
N HIS A 52 -2.44 -1.89 -1.22
CA HIS A 52 -3.55 -2.71 -1.69
C HIS A 52 -4.48 -1.79 -2.49
N LEU A 53 -4.06 -1.44 -3.71
CA LEU A 53 -5.01 -1.15 -4.76
C LEU A 53 -5.88 -2.41 -4.82
N GLU A 54 -7.12 -2.29 -4.37
CA GLU A 54 -8.14 -3.31 -4.60
C GLU A 54 -8.42 -3.40 -6.11
N GLU A 55 -7.43 -3.80 -6.90
CA GLU A 55 -7.69 -4.40 -8.19
C GLU A 55 -8.32 -5.75 -7.86
N THR A 56 -9.64 -5.84 -7.91
CA THR A 56 -10.42 -7.06 -7.71
C THR A 56 -10.32 -7.97 -8.95
N ASP A 57 -9.11 -8.29 -9.38
CA ASP A 57 -8.86 -9.28 -10.41
C ASP A 57 -8.40 -10.63 -9.82
N ALA A 58 -8.50 -11.69 -10.62
CA ALA A 58 -8.12 -13.04 -10.17
C ALA A 58 -6.62 -13.13 -9.80
N ARG A 59 -5.78 -12.26 -10.37
CA ARG A 59 -4.34 -12.27 -10.15
C ARG A 59 -4.00 -11.71 -8.77
N SER A 60 -4.56 -10.56 -8.39
CA SER A 60 -4.39 -9.98 -7.05
C SER A 60 -4.93 -10.89 -5.95
N THR A 61 -6.08 -11.53 -6.20
CA THR A 61 -6.69 -12.50 -5.26
C THR A 61 -5.74 -13.67 -5.00
N ASN A 62 -5.10 -14.20 -6.06
CA ASN A 62 -4.12 -15.27 -5.92
C ASN A 62 -2.84 -14.81 -5.21
N TYR A 63 -2.35 -13.60 -5.47
CA TYR A 63 -1.20 -13.05 -4.74
C TYR A 63 -1.48 -12.89 -3.26
N ASN A 64 -2.62 -12.30 -2.89
CA ASN A 64 -3.02 -12.13 -1.50
C ASN A 64 -3.16 -13.47 -0.78
N ARG A 65 -3.77 -14.46 -1.44
CA ARG A 65 -3.87 -15.82 -0.90
C ARG A 65 -2.50 -16.45 -0.65
N ILE A 66 -1.55 -16.32 -1.58
CA ILE A 66 -0.20 -16.83 -1.40
C ILE A 66 0.48 -16.12 -0.23
N ARG A 67 0.39 -14.78 -0.15
CA ARG A 67 0.96 -14.00 0.96
C ARG A 67 0.43 -14.45 2.31
N MET A 68 -0.90 -14.55 2.46
CA MET A 68 -1.53 -15.04 3.70
C MET A 68 -1.03 -16.43 4.10
N MET A 69 -0.81 -17.33 3.14
CA MET A 69 -0.26 -18.66 3.42
C MET A 69 1.21 -18.61 3.86
N LEU A 70 1.99 -17.66 3.35
CA LEU A 70 3.41 -17.51 3.71
C LEU A 70 3.58 -16.89 5.10
N ASP A 71 2.70 -15.96 5.50
CA ASP A 71 2.77 -15.28 6.80
C ASP A 71 2.62 -16.24 8.00
N GLU A 72 2.04 -17.43 7.80
CA GLU A 72 1.87 -18.46 8.84
C GLU A 72 3.04 -19.47 8.91
N LEU A 73 4.03 -19.37 8.02
CA LEU A 73 5.11 -20.35 7.89
C LEU A 73 6.40 -19.91 8.58
N SER A 74 7.29 -20.88 8.82
CA SER A 74 8.65 -20.60 9.29
C SER A 74 9.53 -20.07 8.16
N ASP A 75 10.61 -19.36 8.51
CA ASP A 75 11.58 -18.84 7.53
C ASP A 75 12.15 -19.97 6.64
N ASP A 76 12.44 -21.14 7.22
CA ASP A 76 12.94 -22.32 6.48
C ASP A 76 11.92 -22.81 5.44
N ASP A 77 10.63 -22.79 5.77
CA ASP A 77 9.56 -23.18 4.84
C ASP A 77 9.37 -22.15 3.72
N VAL A 78 9.49 -20.85 4.05
CA VAL A 78 9.42 -19.75 3.07
C VAL A 78 10.58 -19.82 2.08
N ASP A 79 11.79 -20.14 2.56
CA ASP A 79 12.97 -20.35 1.71
C ASP A 79 12.75 -21.53 0.75
N ALA A 80 12.26 -22.67 1.27
CA ALA A 80 11.95 -23.84 0.44
C ALA A 80 10.91 -23.53 -0.65
N ILE A 81 9.87 -22.75 -0.34
CA ILE A 81 8.86 -22.32 -1.32
C ILE A 81 9.47 -21.38 -2.36
N SER A 82 10.32 -20.45 -1.93
CA SER A 82 11.01 -19.52 -2.83
C SER A 82 11.86 -20.26 -3.86
N ASP A 83 12.59 -21.30 -3.44
CA ASP A 83 13.36 -22.17 -4.33
C ASP A 83 12.49 -22.87 -5.37
N ILE A 84 11.32 -23.39 -4.97
CA ILE A 84 10.36 -24.02 -5.89
C ILE A 84 9.88 -23.00 -6.94
N ILE A 85 9.48 -21.80 -6.51
CA ILE A 85 9.03 -20.73 -7.41
C ILE A 85 10.14 -20.35 -8.40
N MET A 86 11.37 -20.19 -7.92
CA MET A 86 12.53 -19.87 -8.75
C MET A 86 12.81 -20.96 -9.80
N ASN A 87 12.67 -22.23 -9.43
CA ASN A 87 12.83 -23.34 -10.37
C ASN A 87 11.75 -23.33 -11.46
N ILE A 88 10.49 -23.07 -11.12
CA ILE A 88 9.40 -22.93 -12.10
C ILE A 88 9.69 -21.78 -13.08
N ILE A 89 10.16 -20.64 -12.58
CA ILE A 89 10.52 -19.48 -13.42
C ILE A 89 11.67 -19.83 -14.38
N ARG A 90 12.69 -20.54 -13.90
CA ARG A 90 13.83 -20.98 -14.72
C ARG A 90 13.38 -21.91 -15.84
N LEU A 91 12.51 -22.88 -15.55
CA LEU A 91 11.96 -23.80 -16.56
C LEU A 91 11.18 -23.04 -17.64
N LYS A 92 10.40 -22.03 -17.27
CA LYS A 92 9.68 -21.22 -18.26
C LYS A 92 10.58 -20.37 -19.16
N LYS A 93 11.78 -19.99 -18.69
CA LYS A 93 12.74 -19.18 -19.45
C LYS A 93 13.60 -20.00 -20.43
N ASN A 94 13.68 -21.32 -20.23
CA ASN A 94 14.34 -22.27 -21.13
C ASN A 94 13.30 -23.28 -21.66
N PRO A 95 12.46 -22.90 -22.64
CA PRO A 95 11.49 -23.82 -23.25
C PRO A 95 12.14 -24.99 -24.00
#